data_AF-A0A950H3Q2-F1
#
_entry.id   AF-A0A950H3Q2-F1
#
_cell.length_a   1.000
_cell.length_b   1.000
_cell.length_c   1.000
_cell.angle_alpha   90.00
_cell.angle_beta   90.00
_cell.angle_gamma   90.00
#
_symmetry.space_group_name_H-M   'P 1'
#
loop_
_entity.id
_entity.type
_entity.pdbx_description
1 polymer ?
#
loop_
_entity_poly.entity_id
_entity_poly.type
_entity_poly.pdbx_seq_one_letter_code
_entity_poly.pdbx_strand_id
1 'polypeptide(L)'
;MSTVMSQREGAEAEKDAPLRADVRLLGRLLGDTVREQEGGEIYELVERIRQASIRFHRDNDIGARRELEATLDSLSNDQTLGIVRAFSYFSHLANIAEDQHHIRRNRAHVRMKSEPRPGAMAYALKRAAEAGIDAKALRAFFDAALVSPVL
;
A
#
# COMPACT_ATOMS: atom_id res chain seq x y z
N MET A 1 -4.43 0.78 29.67
CA MET A 1 -4.76 0.89 28.23
C MET A 1 -3.58 1.35 27.36
N SER A 2 -2.72 2.28 27.82
CA SER A 2 -1.58 2.82 27.02
C SER A 2 -0.52 1.77 26.62
N THR A 3 -0.15 0.85 27.51
CA THR A 3 0.87 -0.19 27.23
C THR A 3 0.43 -1.23 26.20
N VAL A 4 -0.86 -1.55 26.13
CA VAL A 4 -1.40 -2.55 25.18
C VAL A 4 -1.52 -1.96 23.77
N MET A 5 -1.82 -0.66 23.64
CA MET A 5 -1.81 0.03 22.35
C MET A 5 -0.39 0.17 21.79
N SER A 6 0.58 0.55 22.63
CA SER A 6 2.00 0.65 22.24
C SER A 6 2.61 -0.69 21.81
N GLN A 7 2.23 -1.80 22.47
CA GLN A 7 2.66 -3.15 22.05
C GLN A 7 2.02 -3.60 20.74
N ARG A 8 0.79 -3.18 20.45
CA ARG A 8 0.07 -3.52 19.21
C ARG A 8 0.65 -2.75 18.01
N GLU A 9 0.96 -1.47 18.19
CA GLU A 9 1.62 -0.61 17.21
C GLU A 9 3.02 -1.14 16.85
N GLY A 10 3.81 -1.59 17.84
CA GLY A 10 5.11 -2.21 17.60
C GLY A 10 5.03 -3.51 16.78
N ALA A 11 4.06 -4.37 17.08
CA ALA A 11 3.85 -5.63 16.35
C ALA A 11 3.27 -5.45 14.95
N GLU A 12 2.48 -4.39 14.70
CA GLU A 12 2.04 -4.00 13.36
C GLU A 12 3.18 -3.38 12.56
N ALA A 13 3.98 -2.50 13.18
CA ALA A 13 5.17 -1.96 12.55
C ALA A 13 6.15 -3.06 12.12
N GLU A 14 6.37 -4.10 12.94
CA GLU A 14 7.25 -5.23 12.58
C GLU A 14 6.68 -6.07 11.41
N LYS A 15 5.36 -6.27 11.40
CA LYS A 15 4.64 -6.96 10.33
C LYS A 15 4.69 -6.24 8.99
N ASP A 16 4.78 -4.92 9.00
CA ASP A 16 4.83 -4.08 7.81
C ASP A 16 6.28 -3.80 7.33
N ALA A 17 7.28 -4.27 8.07
CA ALA A 17 8.69 -4.10 7.69
C ALA A 17 9.01 -4.64 6.28
N PRO A 18 8.48 -5.81 5.85
CA PRO A 18 8.67 -6.30 4.48
C PRO A 18 8.05 -5.38 3.43
N LEU A 19 6.83 -4.89 3.67
CA LEU A 19 6.16 -3.94 2.77
C LEU A 19 6.99 -2.66 2.60
N ARG A 20 7.44 -2.07 3.72
CA ARG A 20 8.30 -0.88 3.69
C ARG A 20 9.62 -1.14 2.97
N ALA A 21 10.18 -2.34 3.07
CA ALA A 21 11.39 -2.71 2.34
C ALA A 21 11.16 -2.73 0.83
N ASP A 22 10.04 -3.31 0.38
CA ASP A 22 9.68 -3.38 -1.04
C ASP A 22 9.37 -2.01 -1.63
N VAL A 23 8.57 -1.19 -0.93
CA VAL A 23 8.29 0.19 -1.36
C VAL A 23 9.58 0.99 -1.50
N ARG A 24 10.54 0.83 -0.56
CA ARG A 24 11.85 1.47 -0.67
C ARG A 24 12.68 0.94 -1.83
N LEU A 25 12.63 -0.37 -2.10
CA LEU A 25 13.35 -0.97 -3.22
C LEU A 25 12.80 -0.46 -4.56
N LEU A 26 11.50 -0.57 -4.76
CA LEU A 26 10.83 -0.13 -5.99
C LEU A 26 10.98 1.37 -6.19
N GLY A 27 10.93 2.16 -5.12
CA GLY A 27 11.17 3.60 -5.19
C GLY A 27 12.60 3.95 -5.63
N ARG A 28 13.62 3.21 -5.16
CA ARG A 28 15.01 3.38 -5.63
C ARG A 28 15.15 3.03 -7.11
N LEU A 29 14.62 1.87 -7.52
CA LEU A 29 14.68 1.44 -8.92
C LEU A 29 13.97 2.42 -9.86
N LEU A 30 12.82 2.95 -9.46
CA LEU A 30 12.14 3.98 -10.23
C LEU A 30 12.95 5.28 -10.28
N GLY A 31 13.56 5.69 -9.16
CA GLY A 31 14.45 6.85 -9.14
C GLY A 31 15.62 6.72 -10.11
N ASP A 32 16.29 5.56 -10.12
CA ASP A 32 17.37 5.26 -11.05
C ASP A 32 16.85 5.29 -12.50
N THR A 33 15.68 4.70 -12.77
CA THR A 33 15.05 4.71 -14.09
C THR A 33 14.68 6.12 -14.55
N VAL A 34 14.08 6.95 -13.69
CA VAL A 34 13.73 8.34 -14.01
C VAL A 34 14.99 9.13 -14.35
N ARG A 35 16.07 8.93 -13.60
CA ARG A 35 17.37 9.58 -13.88
C ARG A 35 17.93 9.16 -15.24
N GLU A 36 17.84 7.87 -15.58
CA GLU A 36 18.33 7.35 -16.85
C GLU A 36 17.50 7.81 -18.06
N GLN A 37 16.18 7.91 -17.91
CA GLN A 37 15.26 8.19 -19.03
C GLN A 37 14.95 9.67 -19.23
N GLU A 38 14.77 10.42 -18.15
CA GLU A 38 14.33 11.83 -18.18
C GLU A 38 15.46 12.79 -17.74
N GLY A 39 16.60 12.25 -17.29
CA GLY A 39 17.78 13.01 -16.89
C GLY A 39 17.84 13.41 -15.41
N GLY A 40 18.98 13.97 -15.02
CA GLY A 40 19.26 14.35 -13.63
C GLY A 40 18.37 15.47 -13.10
N GLU A 41 18.03 16.45 -13.94
CA GLU A 41 17.23 17.62 -13.53
C GLU A 41 15.81 17.22 -13.09
N ILE A 42 15.14 16.36 -13.87
CA ILE A 42 13.80 15.85 -13.53
C ILE A 42 13.86 15.00 -12.26
N TYR A 43 14.87 14.14 -12.13
CA TYR A 43 15.08 13.33 -10.94
C TYR A 43 15.24 14.20 -9.68
N GLU A 44 16.09 15.23 -9.73
CA GLU A 44 16.32 16.14 -8.60
C GLU A 44 15.05 16.89 -8.20
N LEU A 45 14.27 17.29 -9.18
CA LEU A 45 13.01 17.98 -8.97
C LEU A 45 11.96 17.08 -8.31
N VAL A 46 11.83 15.83 -8.76
CA VAL A 46 10.98 14.81 -8.13
C VAL A 46 11.41 14.58 -6.68
N GLU A 47 12.71 14.43 -6.42
CA GLU A 47 13.23 14.24 -5.06
C GLU A 47 13.02 15.47 -4.18
N ARG A 48 13.18 16.69 -4.70
CA ARG A 48 12.90 17.94 -3.97
C ARG A 48 11.44 17.99 -3.55
N ILE A 49 10.51 17.75 -4.48
CA ILE A 49 9.07 17.72 -4.21
C ILE A 49 8.75 16.65 -3.16
N ARG A 50 9.32 15.44 -3.29
CA ARG A 50 9.11 14.33 -2.35
C ARG A 50 9.58 14.68 -0.94
N GLN A 51 10.78 15.25 -0.80
CA GLN A 51 11.36 15.60 0.49
C GLN A 51 10.60 16.74 1.18
N ALA A 52 10.26 17.81 0.43
CA ALA A 52 9.47 18.91 0.96
C ALA A 52 8.08 18.43 1.43
N SER A 53 7.43 17.55 0.65
CA SER A 53 6.15 16.95 1.02
C SER A 53 6.22 16.13 2.31
N ILE A 54 7.28 15.34 2.49
CA ILE A 54 7.48 14.54 3.71
C ILE A 54 7.73 15.43 4.93
N ARG A 55 8.60 16.44 4.81
CA ARG A 55 8.86 17.38 5.91
C ARG A 55 7.60 18.11 6.33
N PHE A 56 6.83 18.60 5.34
CA PHE A 56 5.56 19.27 5.61
C PHE A 56 4.57 18.33 6.30
N HIS A 57 4.37 17.10 5.79
CA HIS A 57 3.37 16.19 6.32
C HIS A 57 3.74 15.61 7.69
N ARG A 58 5.02 15.29 7.92
CA ARG A 58 5.47 14.64 9.16
C ARG A 58 5.73 15.65 10.28
N ASP A 59 6.35 16.77 9.95
CA ASP A 59 6.90 17.70 10.94
C ASP A 59 6.09 19.02 11.02
N ASN A 60 5.00 19.14 10.25
CA ASN A 60 4.20 20.38 10.09
C ASN A 60 5.06 21.59 9.70
N ASP A 61 6.12 21.35 8.91
CA ASP A 61 7.08 22.37 8.52
C ASP A 61 6.47 23.34 7.48
N ILE A 62 6.10 24.53 7.94
CA ILE A 62 5.54 25.61 7.11
C ILE A 62 6.58 26.13 6.10
N GLY A 63 7.88 26.06 6.42
CA GLY A 63 8.95 26.40 5.49
C GLY A 63 8.99 25.43 4.31
N ALA A 64 8.92 24.13 4.60
CA ALA A 64 8.83 23.09 3.56
C ALA A 64 7.58 23.23 2.70
N ARG A 65 6.45 23.67 3.26
CA ARG A 65 5.25 24.00 2.48
C ARG A 65 5.51 25.13 1.47
N ARG A 66 6.14 26.23 1.89
CA ARG A 66 6.46 27.34 0.98
C ARG A 66 7.46 26.94 -0.10
N GLU A 67 8.46 26.12 0.25
CA GLU A 67 9.41 25.55 -0.71
C GLU A 67 8.70 24.68 -1.76
N LEU A 68 7.75 23.85 -1.31
CA LEU A 68 6.94 23.02 -2.18
C LEU A 68 6.09 23.88 -3.12
N GLU A 69 5.35 24.86 -2.59
CA GLU A 69 4.54 25.82 -3.38
C GLU A 69 5.39 26.54 -4.43
N ALA A 70 6.52 27.13 -4.03
CA ALA A 70 7.42 27.82 -4.95
C ALA A 70 8.01 26.91 -6.02
N THR A 71 8.35 25.66 -5.66
CA THR A 71 8.87 24.68 -6.63
C THR A 71 7.80 24.35 -7.68
N LEU A 72 6.56 24.08 -7.25
CA LEU A 72 5.44 23.75 -8.13
C LEU A 72 5.06 24.92 -9.05
N ASP A 73 5.07 26.15 -8.54
CA ASP A 73 4.76 27.36 -9.32
C ASP A 73 5.81 27.68 -10.39
N SER A 74 7.04 27.18 -10.23
CA SER A 74 8.15 27.42 -11.16
C SER A 74 8.24 26.42 -12.31
N LEU A 75 7.39 25.39 -12.32
CA LEU A 75 7.47 24.30 -13.30
C LEU A 75 7.04 24.75 -14.69
N SER A 76 7.85 24.43 -15.70
CA SER A 76 7.40 24.42 -17.09
C SER A 76 6.44 23.25 -17.34
N ASN A 77 5.63 23.35 -18.40
CA ASN A 77 4.68 22.30 -18.78
C ASN A 77 5.34 20.92 -18.98
N ASP A 78 6.53 20.88 -19.59
CA ASP A 78 7.26 19.63 -19.83
C ASP A 78 7.74 19.01 -18.52
N GLN A 79 8.25 19.84 -17.59
CA GLN A 79 8.62 19.39 -16.25
C GLN A 79 7.40 18.88 -15.47
N THR A 80 6.26 19.58 -15.55
CA THR A 80 5.01 19.14 -14.92
C THR A 80 4.59 17.76 -15.41
N LEU A 81 4.65 17.50 -16.73
CA LEU A 81 4.34 16.19 -17.30
C LEU A 81 5.31 15.10 -16.82
N GLY A 82 6.61 15.41 -16.73
CA GLY A 82 7.63 14.49 -16.19
C GLY A 82 7.34 14.13 -14.72
N ILE A 83 7.06 15.13 -13.89
CA ILE A 83 6.75 14.97 -12.47
C ILE A 83 5.49 14.13 -12.27
N VAL A 84 4.39 14.46 -12.96
CA VAL A 84 3.11 13.76 -12.84
C VAL A 84 3.27 12.28 -13.22
N ARG A 85 4.00 11.98 -14.31
CA ARG A 85 4.30 10.60 -14.71
C ARG A 85 5.11 9.87 -13.65
N ALA A 86 6.18 10.48 -13.14
CA ALA A 86 7.02 9.89 -12.10
C ALA A 86 6.20 9.53 -10.84
N PHE A 87 5.42 10.47 -10.30
CA PHE A 87 4.58 10.22 -9.12
C PHE A 87 3.47 9.19 -9.38
N SER A 88 2.91 9.15 -10.59
CA SER A 88 1.95 8.12 -10.97
C SER A 88 2.58 6.73 -10.91
N TYR A 89 3.80 6.57 -11.43
CA TYR A 89 4.54 5.31 -11.33
C TYR A 89 4.90 4.96 -9.89
N PHE A 90 5.31 5.92 -9.05
CA PHE A 90 5.51 5.67 -7.62
C PHE A 90 4.23 5.11 -6.97
N SER A 91 3.07 5.69 -7.26
CA SER A 91 1.79 5.22 -6.73
C SER A 91 1.45 3.81 -7.20
N HIS A 92 1.62 3.51 -8.49
CA HIS A 92 1.40 2.15 -9.01
C HIS A 92 2.34 1.12 -8.38
N LEU A 93 3.62 1.45 -8.21
CA LEU A 93 4.58 0.56 -7.56
C LEU A 93 4.25 0.33 -6.08
N ALA A 94 3.76 1.35 -5.38
CA ALA A 94 3.29 1.20 -4.00
C ALA A 94 2.09 0.25 -3.92
N ASN A 95 1.11 0.38 -4.82
CA ASN A 95 -0.03 -0.53 -4.87
C ASN A 95 0.41 -1.98 -5.14
N ILE A 96 1.33 -2.20 -6.09
CA ILE A 96 1.86 -3.54 -6.39
C ILE A 96 2.61 -4.12 -5.17
N ALA A 97 3.39 -3.29 -4.45
CA ALA A 97 4.08 -3.73 -3.25
C ALA A 97 3.10 -4.17 -2.16
N GLU A 98 2.01 -3.41 -1.97
CA GLU A 98 0.93 -3.71 -1.04
C GLU A 98 0.21 -5.01 -1.40
N ASP A 99 -0.19 -5.18 -2.66
CA ASP A 99 -0.80 -6.42 -3.16
C ASP A 99 0.11 -7.63 -2.91
N GLN A 100 1.40 -7.50 -3.24
CA GLN A 100 2.36 -8.58 -3.05
C GLN A 100 2.63 -8.85 -1.56
N HIS A 101 2.52 -7.83 -0.70
CA HIS A 101 2.58 -8.01 0.74
C HIS A 101 1.35 -8.78 1.25
N HIS A 102 0.15 -8.43 0.80
CA HIS A 102 -1.08 -9.16 1.13
C HIS A 102 -1.01 -10.63 0.71
N ILE A 103 -0.55 -10.92 -0.51
CA ILE A 103 -0.35 -12.30 -0.99
C ILE A 103 0.64 -13.06 -0.10
N ARG A 104 1.78 -12.46 0.26
CA ARG A 104 2.79 -13.09 1.13
C ARG A 104 2.22 -13.40 2.52
N ARG A 105 1.46 -12.48 3.12
CA ARG A 105 0.80 -12.70 4.41
C ARG A 105 -0.20 -13.84 4.34
N ASN A 106 -1.04 -13.86 3.32
CA ASN A 106 -2.04 -14.93 3.14
C ASN A 106 -1.36 -16.29 3.03
N ARG A 107 -0.29 -16.40 2.22
CA ARG A 107 0.49 -17.65 2.10
C ARG A 107 1.14 -18.08 3.42
N ALA A 108 1.72 -17.15 4.18
CA ALA A 108 2.32 -17.45 5.48
C ALA A 108 1.27 -17.97 6.47
N HIS A 109 0.08 -17.39 6.51
CA HIS A 109 -1.01 -17.85 7.37
C HIS A 109 -1.51 -19.25 7.03
N VAL A 110 -1.70 -19.55 5.74
CA VAL A 110 -2.08 -20.89 5.29
C VAL A 110 -1.03 -21.93 5.71
N ARG A 111 0.26 -21.63 5.56
CA ARG A 111 1.36 -22.53 5.96
C ARG A 111 1.40 -22.78 7.47
N MET A 112 1.14 -21.76 8.27
CA MET A 112 1.18 -21.84 9.74
C MET A 112 -0.08 -22.48 10.36
N LYS A 113 -1.07 -22.90 9.56
CA LYS A 113 -2.38 -23.39 10.04
C LYS A 113 -3.02 -22.44 11.07
N SER A 114 -2.78 -21.14 10.92
CA SER A 114 -3.33 -20.13 11.82
C SER A 114 -4.86 -20.15 11.77
N GLU A 115 -5.52 -19.68 12.84
CA GLU A 115 -6.98 -19.56 12.82
C GLU A 115 -7.44 -18.72 11.61
N PRO A 116 -8.54 -19.13 10.94
CA PRO A 116 -9.11 -18.37 9.84
C PRO A 116 -9.44 -16.94 10.28
N ARG A 117 -9.25 -15.96 9.40
CA ARG A 117 -9.54 -14.54 9.66
C ARG A 117 -10.75 -14.04 8.86
N PRO A 118 -11.41 -12.95 9.30
CA PRO A 118 -12.39 -12.25 8.48
C PRO A 118 -11.88 -12.02 7.05
N GLY A 119 -12.73 -12.32 6.06
CA GLY A 119 -12.38 -12.27 4.62
C GLY A 119 -11.90 -13.60 4.04
N ALA A 120 -11.55 -14.61 4.85
CA ALA A 120 -11.22 -15.95 4.37
C ALA A 120 -12.46 -16.85 4.32
N MET A 121 -12.56 -17.70 3.29
CA MET A 121 -13.66 -18.67 3.15
C MET A 121 -13.75 -19.61 4.37
N ALA A 122 -12.61 -20.08 4.87
CA ALA A 122 -12.55 -20.94 6.06
C ALA A 122 -13.13 -20.25 7.31
N TYR A 123 -13.02 -18.93 7.42
CA TYR A 123 -13.61 -18.18 8.53
C TYR A 123 -15.13 -18.10 8.41
N ALA A 124 -15.64 -17.83 7.20
CA ALA A 124 -17.07 -17.83 6.93
C ALA A 124 -17.70 -19.20 7.21
N LEU A 125 -17.04 -20.29 6.80
CA LEU A 125 -17.49 -21.67 7.06
C LEU A 125 -17.47 -22.01 8.55
N LYS A 126 -16.42 -21.61 9.30
CA LYS A 126 -16.36 -21.79 10.76
C LYS A 126 -17.54 -21.09 11.44
N ARG A 127 -17.82 -19.83 11.07
CA ARG A 127 -18.95 -19.08 11.62
C ARG A 127 -20.31 -19.68 11.26
N ALA A 128 -20.47 -20.20 10.04
CA ALA A 128 -21.69 -20.89 9.64
C ALA A 128 -21.93 -22.14 10.50
N ALA A 129 -20.89 -22.93 10.74
CA ALA A 129 -20.96 -24.10 11.61
C ALA A 129 -21.28 -23.73 13.07
N GLU A 130 -20.64 -22.68 13.61
CA GLU A 130 -20.94 -22.14 14.96
C GLU A 130 -22.38 -21.62 15.09
N ALA A 131 -22.96 -21.14 13.99
CA ALA A 131 -24.36 -20.72 13.92
C ALA A 131 -25.34 -21.89 13.68
N GLY A 132 -24.86 -23.14 13.65
CA GLY A 132 -25.68 -24.33 13.44
C GLY A 132 -26.11 -24.56 12.00
N ILE A 133 -25.48 -23.89 11.03
CA ILE A 133 -25.74 -24.11 9.60
C ILE A 133 -24.98 -25.36 9.17
N ASP A 134 -25.72 -26.40 8.79
CA ASP A 134 -25.14 -27.67 8.38
C ASP A 134 -24.66 -27.66 6.91
N ALA A 135 -23.94 -28.71 6.53
CA ALA A 135 -23.41 -28.86 5.17
C ALA A 135 -24.51 -28.92 4.10
N LYS A 136 -25.72 -29.39 4.45
CA LYS A 136 -26.85 -29.49 3.52
C LYS A 136 -27.39 -28.10 3.19
N ALA A 137 -27.60 -27.27 4.21
CA ALA A 137 -28.03 -25.88 4.06
C ALA A 137 -27.00 -25.05 3.29
N LEU A 138 -25.71 -25.23 3.56
CA LEU A 138 -24.65 -24.56 2.80
C LEU A 138 -24.63 -24.93 1.32
N ARG A 139 -24.79 -26.23 0.98
CA ARG A 139 -24.88 -26.66 -0.42
C ARG A 139 -26.08 -26.05 -1.13
N ALA A 140 -27.26 -26.10 -0.51
CA ALA A 140 -28.46 -25.49 -1.07
C ALA A 140 -28.31 -23.97 -1.30
N PHE A 141 -27.60 -23.27 -0.41
CA PHE A 141 -27.24 -21.86 -0.63
C PHE A 141 -26.35 -21.68 -1.85
N PHE A 142 -25.25 -22.44 -1.96
CA PHE A 142 -24.32 -22.33 -3.09
C PHE A 142 -24.91 -22.78 -4.43
N ASP A 143 -25.93 -23.65 -4.43
CA ASP A 143 -26.64 -24.06 -5.65
C ASP A 143 -27.41 -22.90 -6.30
N ALA A 144 -27.83 -21.91 -5.52
CA ALA A 144 -28.58 -20.74 -5.99
C ALA A 144 -27.81 -19.41 -5.88
N ALA A 145 -26.62 -19.42 -5.28
CA ALA A 145 -25.84 -18.22 -5.05
C ALA A 145 -25.28 -17.66 -6.37
N LEU A 146 -25.60 -16.40 -6.67
CA LEU A 146 -25.07 -15.68 -7.82
C LEU A 146 -24.23 -14.50 -7.34
N VAL A 147 -22.98 -14.44 -7.80
CA VAL A 147 -22.11 -13.26 -7.65
C VAL A 147 -21.78 -12.75 -9.05
N SER A 148 -22.34 -11.60 -9.41
CA SER A 148 -22.09 -10.94 -10.70
C SER A 148 -21.34 -9.63 -10.46
N PRO A 149 -20.00 -9.63 -10.41
CA PRO A 149 -19.24 -8.40 -10.28
C PRO A 149 -19.44 -7.55 -11.54
N VAL A 150 -19.81 -6.29 -11.35
CA VAL A 150 -19.87 -5.29 -12.43
C VAL A 150 -18.61 -4.44 -12.33
N LEU A 151 -17.91 -4.30 -13.46
CA LEU A 151 -16.67 -3.53 -13.59
C LEU A 151 -16.94 -2.04 -13.73
#